data_AF-A0AA96VTU4-F1
#
_entry.id   AF-A0AA96VTU4-F1
#
_cell.length_a   1.000
_cell.length_b   1.000
_cell.length_c   1.000
_cell.angle_alpha   90.00
_cell.angle_beta   90.00
_cell.angle_gamma   90.00
#
_symmetry.space_group_name_H-M   'P 1'
#
loop_
_entity.id
_entity.type
_entity.pdbx_description
1 polymer ?
#
loop_
_entity_poly.entity_id
_entity_poly.type
_entity_poly.pdbx_seq_one_letter_code
_entity_poly.pdbx_strand_id
1 'polypeptide(L)'
;MNTPAAAASGPRDGAALAELVGDALAHAQGHADSEDAAEIRAITDAMVRLLIGAPLHSDGKLTVVSLATEAGLRRNKLTHKHTGLKDLFYALVKARTPVPEALPDSARARAAKQQKDLARVRAERDELRGQAQLLARIVHVLEIENSQLKETNAFLEQQVAAQASVPDLTRRRRRP
;
A
#
# COMPACT_ATOMS: atom_id res chain seq x y z
N MET A 1 2.64 -82.97 -44.97
CA MET A 1 3.48 -81.80 -45.32
C MET A 1 2.75 -81.06 -46.43
N ASN A 2 2.41 -79.77 -46.41
CA ASN A 2 2.58 -78.69 -45.44
C ASN A 2 1.52 -77.60 -45.77
N THR A 3 1.17 -76.80 -44.77
CA THR A 3 0.18 -75.71 -44.67
C THR A 3 0.57 -74.41 -45.46
N PRO A 4 -0.33 -73.39 -45.54
CA PRO A 4 -0.42 -72.39 -46.60
C PRO A 4 0.25 -71.04 -46.27
N ALA A 5 0.50 -70.20 -47.29
CA ALA A 5 0.81 -68.77 -47.13
C ALA A 5 0.36 -68.02 -48.39
N ALA A 6 -0.77 -67.32 -48.34
CA ALA A 6 -0.95 -65.93 -47.90
C ALA A 6 -0.73 -64.94 -49.06
N ALA A 7 -1.79 -64.19 -49.33
CA ALA A 7 -2.00 -63.37 -50.50
C ALA A 7 -1.02 -62.20 -50.59
N ALA A 8 -0.60 -61.89 -51.82
CA ALA A 8 0.20 -60.73 -52.17
C ALA A 8 -0.64 -59.44 -52.05
N SER A 9 -0.53 -58.76 -50.91
CA SER A 9 -0.87 -57.34 -50.75
C SER A 9 0.28 -56.50 -51.28
N GLY A 10 0.05 -55.81 -52.40
CA GLY A 10 1.05 -55.10 -53.18
C GLY A 10 1.50 -53.73 -52.61
N PRO A 11 2.44 -53.06 -53.29
CA PRO A 11 3.17 -51.86 -52.83
C PRO A 11 2.34 -50.57 -52.68
N ARG A 12 1.01 -50.63 -52.79
CA ARG A 12 0.10 -49.50 -52.58
C ARG A 12 -0.09 -49.15 -51.10
N ASP A 13 0.09 -50.13 -50.21
CA ASP A 13 -0.16 -49.94 -48.78
C ASP A 13 0.96 -49.14 -48.10
N GLY A 14 2.21 -49.28 -48.58
CA GLY A 14 3.35 -48.56 -48.03
C GLY A 14 3.37 -47.06 -48.37
N ALA A 15 2.98 -46.69 -49.59
CA ALA A 15 2.87 -45.29 -50.00
C ALA A 15 1.71 -44.58 -49.30
N ALA A 16 0.56 -45.26 -49.17
CA ALA A 16 -0.59 -44.74 -48.42
C ALA A 16 -0.28 -44.58 -46.93
N LEU A 17 0.48 -45.50 -46.32
CA LEU A 17 0.96 -45.36 -44.94
C LEU A 17 1.96 -44.20 -44.79
N ALA A 18 2.87 -44.00 -45.75
CA ALA A 18 3.81 -42.88 -45.70
C ALA A 18 3.11 -41.52 -45.82
N GLU A 19 2.09 -41.42 -46.67
CA GLU A 19 1.24 -40.23 -46.81
C GLU A 19 0.42 -39.99 -45.54
N LEU A 20 -0.20 -41.03 -44.97
CA LEU A 20 -0.96 -40.95 -43.72
C LEU A 20 -0.07 -40.55 -42.53
N VAL A 21 1.16 -41.05 -42.47
CA VAL A 21 2.14 -40.68 -41.43
C VAL A 21 2.65 -39.26 -41.65
N GLY A 22 2.89 -38.84 -42.90
CA GLY A 22 3.25 -37.48 -43.25
C GLY A 22 2.16 -36.47 -42.87
N ASP A 23 0.91 -36.79 -43.17
CA ASP A 23 -0.24 -35.99 -42.79
C ASP A 23 -0.42 -35.97 -41.27
N ALA A 24 -0.32 -37.11 -40.58
CA ALA A 24 -0.40 -37.17 -39.13
C ALA A 24 0.71 -36.35 -38.44
N LEU A 25 1.95 -36.39 -38.96
CA LEU A 25 3.04 -35.56 -38.47
C LEU A 25 2.82 -34.07 -38.78
N ALA A 26 2.35 -33.72 -39.98
CA ALA A 26 2.07 -32.33 -40.34
C ALA A 26 0.93 -31.74 -39.49
N HIS A 27 -0.12 -32.51 -39.21
CA HIS A 27 -1.22 -32.11 -38.33
C HIS A 27 -0.77 -32.04 -36.86
N ALA A 28 0.12 -32.93 -36.41
CA ALA A 28 0.69 -32.89 -35.06
C ALA A 28 1.66 -31.72 -34.87
N GLN A 29 2.46 -31.38 -35.89
CA GLN A 29 3.42 -30.28 -35.86
C GLN A 29 2.74 -28.92 -35.98
N GLY A 30 1.77 -28.77 -36.89
CA GLY A 30 1.07 -27.50 -37.11
C GLY A 30 0.21 -27.04 -35.92
N HIS A 31 -0.40 -27.97 -35.18
CA HIS A 31 -1.16 -27.63 -33.98
C HIS A 31 -0.28 -27.35 -32.76
N ALA A 32 0.80 -28.10 -32.58
CA ALA A 32 1.73 -27.89 -31.47
C ALA A 32 2.44 -26.54 -31.59
N ASP A 33 2.98 -26.19 -32.76
CA ASP A 33 3.67 -24.91 -32.96
C ASP A 33 2.72 -23.70 -32.82
N SER A 34 1.45 -23.86 -33.20
CA SER A 34 0.44 -22.81 -33.05
C SER A 34 -0.03 -22.64 -31.60
N GLU A 35 -0.19 -23.73 -30.85
CA GLU A 35 -0.56 -23.67 -29.43
C GLU A 35 0.59 -23.06 -28.61
N ASP A 36 1.83 -23.45 -28.92
CA ASP A 36 3.04 -22.91 -28.31
C ASP A 36 3.18 -21.41 -28.56
N ALA A 37 2.96 -20.97 -29.79
CA ALA A 37 2.97 -19.55 -30.14
C ALA A 37 1.89 -18.75 -29.38
N ALA A 38 0.68 -19.32 -29.24
CA ALA A 38 -0.39 -18.70 -28.47
C ALA A 38 -0.06 -18.61 -26.98
N GLU A 39 0.53 -19.66 -26.40
CA GLU A 39 0.99 -19.70 -25.01
C GLU A 39 2.10 -18.66 -24.76
N ILE A 40 3.11 -18.58 -25.65
CA ILE A 40 4.21 -17.61 -25.55
C ILE A 40 3.67 -16.18 -25.58
N ARG A 41 2.70 -15.90 -26.47
CA ARG A 41 2.07 -14.59 -26.56
C ARG A 41 1.30 -14.25 -25.27
N ALA A 42 0.50 -15.19 -24.75
CA ALA A 42 -0.25 -15.00 -23.52
C ALA A 42 0.68 -14.73 -22.32
N ILE A 43 1.80 -15.45 -22.22
CA ILE A 43 2.80 -15.26 -21.17
C ILE A 43 3.45 -13.87 -21.31
N THR A 44 3.86 -13.47 -22.51
CA THR A 44 4.55 -12.19 -22.73
C THR A 44 3.63 -11.01 -22.43
N ASP A 45 2.37 -11.05 -22.86
CA ASP A 45 1.37 -10.02 -22.54
C ASP A 45 1.14 -9.94 -21.01
N ALA A 46 1.04 -11.09 -20.34
CA ALA A 46 0.92 -11.16 -18.89
C ALA A 46 2.14 -10.60 -18.15
N MET A 47 3.35 -10.84 -18.67
CA MET A 47 4.60 -10.26 -18.13
C MET A 47 4.56 -8.73 -18.22
N VAL A 48 4.16 -8.18 -19.36
CA VAL A 48 4.03 -6.72 -19.52
C VAL A 48 3.03 -6.16 -18.51
N ARG A 49 1.82 -6.74 -18.41
CA ARG A 49 0.79 -6.30 -17.47
C ARG A 49 1.26 -6.32 -16.00
N LEU A 50 1.93 -7.39 -15.58
CA LEU A 50 2.49 -7.49 -14.23
C LEU A 50 3.62 -6.48 -13.99
N LEU A 51 4.51 -6.29 -14.97
CA LEU A 51 5.65 -5.37 -14.84
C LEU A 51 5.22 -3.90 -14.84
N ILE A 52 4.14 -3.52 -15.54
CA ILE A 52 3.58 -2.17 -15.47
C ILE A 52 2.64 -1.96 -14.28
N GLY A 53 2.26 -3.03 -13.58
CA GLY A 53 1.39 -2.98 -12.40
C GLY A 53 -0.11 -2.90 -12.70
N ALA A 54 -0.55 -3.40 -13.86
CA ALA A 54 -1.95 -3.45 -14.27
C ALA A 54 -2.41 -4.92 -14.52
N PRO A 55 -2.41 -5.78 -13.48
CA PRO A 55 -2.89 -7.16 -13.60
C PRO A 55 -4.41 -7.21 -13.84
N LEU A 56 -4.87 -8.17 -14.63
CA LEU A 56 -6.29 -8.40 -14.93
C LEU A 56 -6.86 -9.62 -14.21
N HIS A 57 -6.06 -10.66 -14.03
CA HIS A 57 -6.53 -11.96 -13.50
C HIS A 57 -5.76 -12.42 -12.25
N SER A 58 -4.67 -11.73 -11.91
CA SER A 58 -3.78 -12.09 -10.79
C SER A 58 -3.78 -11.05 -9.67
N ASP A 59 -3.16 -11.42 -8.55
CA ASP A 59 -2.96 -10.57 -7.37
C ASP A 59 -1.85 -9.51 -7.54
N GLY A 60 -1.29 -9.39 -8.76
CA GLY A 60 -0.27 -8.38 -9.09
C GLY A 60 1.12 -8.66 -8.52
N LYS A 61 1.34 -9.77 -7.82
CA LYS A 61 2.67 -10.11 -7.29
C LYS A 61 3.61 -10.51 -8.43
N LEU A 62 4.87 -10.13 -8.32
CA LEU A 62 5.91 -10.48 -9.30
C LEU A 62 6.44 -11.92 -9.07
N THR A 63 5.54 -12.90 -9.13
CA THR A 63 5.84 -14.32 -8.95
C THR A 63 5.39 -15.16 -10.13
N VAL A 64 5.99 -16.34 -10.32
CA VAL A 64 5.61 -17.28 -11.40
C VAL A 64 4.18 -17.78 -11.25
N VAL A 65 3.67 -17.87 -10.01
CA VAL A 65 2.28 -18.25 -9.76
C VAL A 65 1.35 -17.18 -10.30
N SER A 66 1.59 -15.92 -9.93
CA SER A 66 0.80 -14.79 -10.42
C SER A 66 0.92 -14.62 -11.93
N LEU A 67 2.10 -14.85 -12.52
CA LEU A 67 2.29 -14.84 -13.99
C LEU A 67 1.47 -15.93 -14.69
N ALA A 68 1.45 -17.16 -14.15
CA ALA A 68 0.65 -18.24 -14.70
C ALA A 68 -0.84 -17.89 -14.67
N THR A 69 -1.33 -17.38 -13.53
CA THR A 69 -2.72 -16.93 -13.37
C THR A 69 -3.05 -15.79 -14.32
N GLU A 70 -2.15 -14.81 -14.46
CA GLU A 70 -2.33 -13.64 -15.34
C GLU A 70 -2.36 -14.02 -16.83
N ALA A 71 -1.61 -15.06 -17.22
CA ALA A 71 -1.59 -15.62 -18.57
C ALA A 71 -2.73 -16.63 -18.83
N GLY A 72 -3.53 -16.98 -17.80
CA GLY A 72 -4.57 -18.01 -17.91
C GLY A 72 -4.02 -19.43 -18.08
N LEU A 73 -2.77 -19.68 -17.70
CA LEU A 73 -2.08 -20.96 -17.88
C LEU A 73 -1.82 -21.67 -16.55
N ARG A 74 -1.61 -22.99 -16.62
CA ARG A 74 -1.15 -23.76 -15.46
C ARG A 74 0.34 -23.48 -15.21
N ARG A 75 0.73 -23.36 -13.93
CA ARG A 75 2.14 -23.16 -13.51
C ARG A 75 3.12 -24.12 -14.18
N ASN A 76 2.72 -25.38 -14.40
CA ASN A 76 3.55 -26.40 -15.02
C ASN A 76 4.06 -26.00 -16.42
N LYS A 77 3.31 -25.20 -17.17
CA LYS A 77 3.74 -24.69 -18.48
C LYS A 77 4.98 -23.80 -18.34
N LEU A 78 5.06 -22.96 -17.31
CA LEU A 78 6.22 -22.09 -17.03
C LEU A 78 7.40 -22.84 -16.38
N THR A 79 7.19 -24.00 -15.75
CA THR A 79 8.26 -24.77 -15.11
C THR A 79 8.82 -25.91 -15.94
N HIS A 80 8.09 -26.39 -16.96
CA HIS A 80 8.51 -27.53 -17.78
C HIS A 80 8.59 -27.26 -19.28
N LYS A 81 7.77 -26.35 -19.83
CA LYS A 81 7.70 -26.09 -21.28
C LYS A 81 8.37 -24.76 -21.65
N HIS A 82 7.92 -23.68 -21.00
CA HIS A 82 8.34 -22.30 -21.24
C HIS A 82 9.29 -21.80 -20.14
N THR A 83 10.29 -22.60 -19.80
CA THR A 83 11.25 -22.29 -18.72
C THR A 83 12.05 -21.01 -19.00
N GLY A 84 12.40 -20.75 -20.26
CA GLY A 84 13.09 -19.52 -20.67
C GLY A 84 12.28 -18.26 -20.40
N LEU A 85 10.95 -18.30 -20.54
CA LEU A 85 10.09 -17.14 -20.23
C LEU A 85 9.99 -16.90 -18.73
N LYS A 86 10.00 -17.96 -17.92
CA LYS A 86 10.09 -17.87 -16.46
C LYS A 86 11.40 -17.19 -16.03
N ASP A 87 12.51 -17.58 -16.65
CA ASP A 87 13.83 -17.02 -16.33
C ASP A 87 13.94 -15.55 -16.80
N LEU A 88 13.42 -15.24 -18.01
CA LEU A 88 13.31 -13.86 -18.51
C LEU A 88 12.47 -12.99 -17.56
N PHE A 89 11.33 -13.49 -17.09
CA PHE A 89 10.49 -12.77 -16.14
C PHE A 89 11.25 -12.43 -14.86
N TYR A 90 11.97 -13.38 -14.27
CA TYR A 90 12.79 -13.09 -13.09
C TYR A 90 13.94 -12.12 -13.38
N ALA A 91 14.56 -12.20 -14.56
CA ALA A 91 15.59 -11.25 -14.98
C ALA A 91 15.02 -9.82 -15.07
N LEU A 92 13.83 -9.65 -15.66
CA LEU A 92 13.15 -8.36 -15.75
C LEU A 92 12.71 -7.84 -14.38
N VAL A 93 12.19 -8.70 -13.50
CA VAL A 93 11.85 -8.34 -12.12
C VAL A 93 13.08 -7.90 -11.34
N LYS A 94 14.22 -8.58 -11.51
CA LYS A 94 15.50 -8.23 -10.90
C LYS A 94 16.12 -6.95 -11.49
N ALA A 95 15.87 -6.66 -12.75
CA ALA A 95 16.31 -5.40 -13.38
C ALA A 95 15.45 -4.20 -12.92
N ARG A 96 14.14 -4.42 -12.73
CA ARG A 96 13.20 -3.39 -12.26
C ARG A 96 13.31 -3.13 -10.75
N THR A 97 13.54 -4.18 -9.98
CA THR A 97 13.74 -4.08 -8.54
C THR A 97 15.22 -3.82 -8.33
N PRO A 98 15.67 -2.60 -7.95
CA PRO A 98 17.03 -2.47 -7.45
C PRO A 98 17.16 -3.50 -6.34
N VAL A 99 18.06 -4.48 -6.54
CA VAL A 99 18.29 -5.56 -5.58
C VAL A 99 18.34 -4.91 -4.20
N PRO A 100 17.45 -5.26 -3.25
CA PRO A 100 17.62 -4.83 -1.89
C PRO A 100 18.83 -5.60 -1.39
N GLU A 101 20.02 -5.07 -1.67
CA GLU A 101 21.15 -5.27 -0.78
C GLU A 101 20.60 -4.95 0.61
N ALA A 102 20.67 -5.92 1.53
CA ALA A 102 20.09 -5.83 2.86
C ALA A 102 20.20 -4.40 3.37
N LEU A 103 19.07 -3.73 3.64
CA LEU A 103 18.95 -2.28 3.83
C LEU A 103 20.26 -1.72 4.40
N PRO A 104 21.05 -0.94 3.63
CA PRO A 104 22.42 -0.63 4.00
C PRO A 104 22.45 -0.09 5.43
N ASP A 105 23.45 -0.43 6.23
CA ASP A 105 23.46 -0.08 7.66
C ASP A 105 23.27 1.44 7.88
N SER A 106 23.66 2.26 6.91
CA SER A 106 23.39 3.70 6.86
C SER A 106 21.89 4.07 6.75
N ALA A 107 21.08 3.30 6.04
CA ALA A 107 19.64 3.47 5.98
C ALA A 107 18.95 3.00 7.27
N ARG A 108 19.41 1.90 7.89
CA ARG A 108 18.94 1.49 9.23
C ARG A 108 19.29 2.51 10.30
N ALA A 109 20.53 3.03 10.27
CA ALA A 109 20.96 4.10 11.18
C ALA A 109 20.15 5.38 10.99
N ARG A 110 19.83 5.76 9.74
CA ARG A 110 18.94 6.90 9.45
C ARG A 110 17.53 6.67 9.97
N ALA A 111 16.94 5.50 9.73
CA ALA A 111 15.61 5.16 10.25
C ALA A 111 15.58 5.18 11.78
N ALA A 112 16.60 4.63 12.45
CA ALA A 112 16.73 4.68 13.90
C ALA A 112 16.88 6.11 14.42
N LYS A 113 17.68 6.95 13.74
CA LYS A 113 17.82 8.37 14.08
C LYS A 113 16.49 9.11 13.92
N GLN A 114 15.80 8.91 12.79
CA GLN A 114 14.49 9.52 12.54
C GLN A 114 13.45 9.09 13.58
N GLN A 115 13.46 7.82 14.00
CA GLN A 115 12.57 7.34 15.05
C GLN A 115 12.86 8.02 16.40
N LYS A 116 14.14 8.21 16.74
CA LYS A 116 14.55 8.94 17.95
C LYS A 116 14.15 10.41 17.89
N ASP A 117 14.35 11.06 16.74
CA ASP A 117 13.96 12.45 16.53
C ASP A 117 12.44 12.63 16.63
N LEU A 118 11.65 11.70 16.05
CA LEU A 118 10.19 11.70 16.18
C LEU A 118 9.74 11.49 17.62
N ALA A 119 10.40 10.60 18.37
CA ALA A 119 10.09 10.38 19.77
C ALA A 119 10.37 11.65 20.60
N ARG A 120 11.51 12.32 20.37
CA ARG A 120 11.86 13.59 21.02
C ARG A 120 10.82 14.68 20.71
N VAL A 121 10.51 14.91 19.44
CA VAL A 121 9.57 15.95 19.01
C VAL A 121 8.16 15.69 19.57
N ARG A 122 7.74 14.42 19.67
CA ARG A 122 6.46 14.06 20.30
C ARG A 122 6.45 14.39 21.79
N ALA A 123 7.51 14.07 22.51
CA ALA A 123 7.64 14.41 23.92
C ALA A 123 7.61 15.92 24.17
N GLU A 124 8.36 16.70 23.39
CA GLU A 124 8.37 18.17 23.45
C GLU A 124 6.99 18.75 23.18
N ARG A 125 6.29 18.26 22.14
CA ARG A 125 4.92 18.68 21.83
C ARG A 125 3.97 18.38 22.98
N ASP A 126 4.07 17.20 23.60
CA ASP A 126 3.17 16.79 24.67
C ASP A 126 3.42 17.62 25.94
N GLU A 127 4.69 17.95 26.23
CA GLU A 127 5.08 18.88 27.30
C GLU A 127 4.52 20.29 27.06
N LEU A 128 4.75 20.86 25.86
CA LEU A 128 4.24 22.19 25.51
C LEU A 128 2.71 22.24 25.57
N ARG A 129 2.04 21.17 25.15
CA ARG A 129 0.58 21.06 25.27
C ARG A 129 0.13 21.05 26.72
N GLY A 130 0.85 20.35 27.59
CA GLY A 130 0.59 20.35 29.04
C GLY A 130 0.79 21.74 29.66
N GLN A 131 1.87 22.43 29.32
CA GLN A 131 2.14 23.80 29.78
C GLN A 131 1.07 24.78 29.31
N ALA A 132 0.66 24.71 28.04
CA ALA A 132 -0.41 25.55 27.50
C ALA A 132 -1.74 25.33 28.23
N GLN A 133 -2.09 24.07 28.54
CA GLN A 133 -3.29 23.76 29.32
C GLN A 133 -3.21 24.28 30.76
N LEU A 134 -2.04 24.18 31.39
CA LEU A 134 -1.82 24.73 32.73
C LEU A 134 -1.98 26.25 32.73
N LEU A 135 -1.33 26.94 31.79
CA LEU A 135 -1.45 28.40 31.65
C LEU A 135 -2.88 28.83 31.38
N ALA A 136 -3.61 28.13 30.52
CA ALA A 136 -5.03 28.41 30.27
C ALA A 136 -5.89 28.28 31.54
N ARG A 137 -5.62 27.28 32.40
CA ARG A 137 -6.30 27.13 33.69
C ARG A 137 -5.97 28.27 34.65
N ILE A 138 -4.69 28.65 34.74
CA ILE A 138 -4.24 29.76 35.60
C ILE A 138 -4.91 31.05 35.16
N VAL A 139 -4.90 31.36 33.86
CA VAL A 139 -5.57 32.55 33.30
C VAL A 139 -7.05 32.53 33.67
N HIS A 140 -7.74 31.40 33.51
CA HIS A 140 -9.16 31.31 33.85
C HIS A 140 -9.44 31.58 35.34
N VAL A 141 -8.62 31.04 36.25
CA VAL A 141 -8.75 31.32 37.70
C VAL A 141 -8.52 32.81 37.98
N LEU A 142 -7.48 33.40 37.40
CA LEU A 142 -7.18 34.82 37.58
C LEU A 142 -8.27 35.74 37.01
N GLU A 143 -8.91 35.36 35.90
CA GLU A 143 -10.05 36.08 35.33
C GLU A 143 -11.26 36.09 36.28
N ILE A 144 -11.54 34.95 36.92
CA ILE A 144 -12.61 34.83 37.92
C ILE A 144 -12.29 35.69 39.13
N GLU A 145 -11.09 35.57 39.69
CA GLU A 145 -10.65 36.36 40.86
C GLU A 145 -10.70 37.87 40.55
N ASN A 146 -10.22 38.28 39.38
CA ASN A 146 -10.25 39.67 38.96
C ASN A 146 -11.69 40.20 38.84
N SER A 147 -12.61 39.39 38.33
CA SER A 147 -14.04 39.75 38.23
C SER A 147 -14.67 39.93 39.61
N GLN A 148 -14.40 39.02 40.55
CA GLN A 148 -14.88 39.13 41.94
C GLN A 148 -14.31 40.36 42.66
N LEU A 149 -13.03 40.66 42.45
CA LEU A 149 -12.41 41.86 43.01
C LEU A 149 -13.02 43.15 42.45
N LYS A 150 -13.36 43.17 41.15
CA LYS A 150 -14.06 44.32 40.55
C LYS A 150 -15.46 44.51 41.12
N GLU A 151 -16.21 43.44 41.32
CA GLU A 151 -17.54 43.49 41.93
C GLU A 151 -17.49 43.99 43.38
N THR A 152 -16.56 43.47 44.18
CA THR A 152 -16.40 43.90 45.58
C THR A 152 -15.95 45.36 45.67
N ASN A 153 -15.01 45.81 44.84
CA ASN A 153 -14.62 47.22 44.78
C ASN A 153 -15.80 48.12 44.39
N ALA A 154 -16.58 47.76 43.36
CA ALA A 154 -17.74 48.54 42.95
C ALA A 154 -18.78 48.65 44.09
N PHE A 155 -19.01 47.56 44.83
CA PHE A 155 -19.89 47.57 46.00
C PHE A 155 -19.36 48.46 47.13
N LEU A 156 -18.06 48.41 47.42
CA LEU A 156 -17.43 49.28 48.42
C LEU A 156 -17.49 50.76 48.03
N GLU A 157 -17.23 51.07 46.76
CA GLU A 157 -17.34 52.43 46.22
C GLU A 157 -18.77 52.98 46.39
N GLN A 158 -19.80 52.17 46.12
CA GLN A 158 -21.20 52.55 46.35
C GLN A 158 -21.50 52.80 47.83
N GLN A 159 -20.97 51.97 48.75
CA GLN A 159 -21.15 52.18 50.19
C GLN A 159 -20.48 53.46 50.68
N VAL A 160 -19.25 53.75 50.23
CA VAL A 160 -18.55 54.99 50.57
C VAL A 160 -19.32 56.20 50.05
N ALA A 161 -19.81 56.15 48.81
CA ALA A 161 -20.64 57.22 48.25
C ALA A 161 -21.94 57.42 49.06
N ALA A 162 -22.59 56.33 49.49
CA ALA A 162 -23.78 56.38 50.33
C ALA A 162 -23.49 56.99 51.72
N GLN A 163 -22.39 56.61 52.37
CA GLN A 163 -21.98 57.18 53.65
C GLN A 163 -21.60 58.67 53.55
N ALA A 164 -20.95 59.07 52.46
CA ALA A 164 -20.67 60.47 52.17
C ALA A 164 -21.93 61.30 51.87
N SER A 165 -23.02 60.66 51.45
CA SER A 165 -24.31 61.31 51.19
C SER A 165 -25.18 61.51 52.44
N VAL A 166 -24.75 61.03 53.62
CA VAL A 166 -25.47 61.26 54.88
C VAL A 166 -25.57 62.77 55.13
N PRO A 167 -26.79 63.35 55.22
CA PRO A 167 -26.96 64.79 55.35
C PRO A 167 -26.36 65.26 56.67
N ASP A 168 -25.53 66.29 56.61
CA ASP A 168 -25.01 66.98 57.78
C ASP A 168 -26.17 67.58 58.59
N LEU A 169 -26.59 66.85 59.62
CA LEU A 169 -27.70 67.21 60.52
C LEU A 169 -27.38 68.47 61.35
N THR A 170 -26.16 69.01 61.29
CA THR A 170 -25.79 70.25 62.01
C THR A 170 -26.40 71.52 61.40
N ARG A 171 -26.98 71.48 60.20
CA ARG A 171 -27.65 72.67 59.61
C ARG A 171 -29.06 72.97 60.13
N ARG A 172 -29.67 72.12 60.98
CA ARG A 172 -31.04 72.36 61.51
C ARG A 172 -31.12 73.11 62.84
N ARG A 173 -30.01 73.62 63.40
CA ARG A 173 -30.04 74.51 64.58
C ARG A 173 -29.45 75.89 64.28
N ARG A 174 -29.99 76.60 63.30
CA ARG A 174 -29.88 78.07 63.30
C ARG A 174 -30.95 78.72 62.43
N ARG A 175 -32.05 79.14 63.06
CA ARG A 175 -32.82 80.35 62.72
C ARG A 175 -33.92 80.60 63.78
N PRO A 176 -34.34 81.86 63.90
CA PRO A 176 -34.00 82.81 64.96
C PRO A 176 -34.89 82.72 66.20
#